data_AF-A0A8C7X6B9-F1
#
_entry.id   AF-A0A8C7X6B9-F1
#
_cell.length_a   1.000
_cell.length_b   1.000
_cell.length_c   1.000
_cell.angle_alpha   90.00
_cell.angle_beta   90.00
_cell.angle_gamma   90.00
#
_symmetry.space_group_name_H-M   'P 1'
#
loop_
_entity.id
_entity.type
_entity.pdbx_description
1 polymer ?
#
loop_
_entity_poly.entity_id
_entity_poly.type
_entity_poly.pdbx_seq_one_letter_code
_entity_poly.pdbx_strand_id
1 'polypeptide(L)' 'MVNPAAIARRYWVHLFVPVGFVIGWYFDKLQDQKLTAFRNKSALFGRELKPGEEVTWR' A
#
# COMPACT_ATOMS: atom_id res chain seq x y z
N MET A 1 20.16 30.39 -13.75
CA MET A 1 18.85 30.21 -13.07
C MET A 1 18.18 28.97 -13.65
N VAL A 2 17.70 28.05 -12.83
CA VAL A 2 16.99 26.85 -13.32
C VAL A 2 15.56 27.21 -13.71
N ASN A 3 15.12 26.78 -14.91
CA ASN A 3 13.74 26.99 -15.37
C ASN A 3 12.90 25.74 -15.05
N PRO A 4 12.03 25.77 -14.03
CA PRO A 4 11.24 24.62 -13.61
C PRO A 4 10.29 24.11 -14.71
N ALA A 5 9.76 24.99 -15.56
CA ALA A 5 8.87 24.60 -16.65
C ALA A 5 9.60 23.77 -17.72
N ALA A 6 10.87 24.09 -17.99
CA ALA A 6 11.70 23.34 -18.93
C ALA A 6 12.07 21.94 -18.38
N ILE A 7 12.31 21.84 -17.07
CA ILE A 7 12.61 20.57 -16.38
C ILE A 7 11.38 19.66 -16.39
N ALA A 8 10.22 20.20 -16.01
CA ALA A 8 8.95 19.45 -16.03
C ALA A 8 8.66 18.90 -17.43
N ARG A 9 8.74 19.73 -18.47
CA ARG A 9 8.52 19.28 -19.86
C ARG A 9 9.47 18.18 -20.30
N ARG A 10 10.72 18.18 -19.82
CA ARG A 10 11.75 17.20 -20.24
C ARG A 10 11.65 15.88 -19.48
N TYR A 11 11.32 15.92 -18.19
CA TYR A 11 11.49 14.77 -17.29
C TYR A 11 10.18 14.20 -16.71
N TRP A 12 9.01 14.77 -17.05
CA TRP A 12 7.72 14.31 -16.54
C TRP A 12 7.47 12.81 -16.72
N VAL A 13 7.99 12.20 -17.80
CA VAL A 13 7.83 10.76 -18.08
C VAL A 13 8.46 9.88 -17.01
N HIS A 14 9.54 10.33 -16.35
CA HIS A 14 10.18 9.55 -15.28
C HIS A 14 9.29 9.41 -14.04
N LEU A 15 8.24 10.23 -13.91
CA LEU A 15 7.27 10.14 -12.82
C LEU A 15 6.33 8.94 -12.96
N PHE A 16 6.13 8.42 -14.17
CA PHE A 16 5.15 7.37 -14.42
C PHE A 16 5.42 6.09 -13.65
N VAL A 17 6.67 5.63 -13.62
CA VAL A 17 7.02 4.37 -12.95
C VAL A 17 6.85 4.47 -11.43
N PRO A 18 7.42 5.49 -10.74
CA PRO A 18 7.21 5.65 -9.30
C PRO A 18 5.74 5.84 -8.92
N VAL A 19 4.98 6.65 -9.69
CA VAL A 19 3.56 6.87 -9.39
C VAL A 19 2.73 5.61 -9.63
N GLY A 20 2.97 4.90 -10.74
CA GLY A 20 2.29 3.64 -11.03
C GLY A 20 2.56 2.59 -9.95
N PHE A 21 3.79 2.51 -9.45
CA PHE A 21 4.14 1.63 -8.34
C PHE A 21 3.37 1.96 -7.07
N VAL A 22 3.31 3.24 -6.68
CA VAL A 22 2.58 3.67 -5.47
C VAL A 22 1.08 3.39 -5.61
N ILE A 23 0.50 3.61 -6.79
CA ILE A 23 -0.91 3.31 -7.07
C ILE A 23 -1.17 1.81 -6.99
N GLY A 24 -0.31 0.98 -7.59
CA GLY A 24 -0.41 -0.48 -7.52
C GLY A 24 -0.39 -0.98 -6.07
N TRP A 25 0.61 -0.55 -5.31
CA TRP A 25 0.72 -0.88 -3.88
C TRP A 25 -0.51 -0.45 -3.07
N TYR A 26 -1.06 0.73 -3.37
CA TYR A 26 -2.27 1.21 -2.72
C TYR A 26 -3.49 0.32 -3.02
N PHE A 27 -3.64 -0.11 -4.28
CA PHE A 27 -4.72 -1.04 -4.66
C PHE A 27 -4.57 -2.42 -4.04
N ASP A 28 -3.35 -2.94 -3.94
CA ASP A 28 -3.10 -4.20 -3.22
C ASP A 28 -3.52 -4.08 -1.76
N LYS A 29 -3.16 -2.98 -1.09
CA LYS A 29 -3.58 -2.71 0.30
C LYS A 29 -5.08 -2.58 0.47
N LEU A 30 -5.77 -1.93 -0.48
CA LEU A 30 -7.23 -1.88 -0.47
C LEU A 30 -7.86 -3.27 -0.66
N GLN A 31 -7.23 -4.13 -1.44
CA GLN A 31 -7.72 -5.49 -1.65
C GLN A 31 -7.52 -6.35 -0.41
N ASP A 32 -6.36 -6.26 0.24
CA ASP A 32 -6.07 -6.96 1.50
C ASP A 32 -7.10 -6.60 2.58
N GLN A 33 -7.49 -5.33 2.67
CA GLN A 33 -8.53 -4.86 3.60
C GLN A 33 -9.91 -5.46 3.33
N LYS A 34 -10.23 -5.80 2.07
CA LYS A 34 -11.48 -6.50 1.74
C LYS A 34 -11.41 -7.98 2.09
N LEU A 35 -10.20 -8.56 2.09
CA LEU A 35 -9.96 -9.99 2.31
C LEU A 35 -9.71 -10.36 3.79
N THR A 36 -10.28 -9.61 4.74
CA THR A 36 -10.06 -9.82 6.18
C THR A 36 -11.02 -10.80 6.85
N ALA A 37 -11.95 -11.43 6.11
CA ALA A 37 -13.03 -12.25 6.69
C ALA A 37 -12.54 -13.42 7.58
N PHE A 38 -11.39 -14.01 7.20
CA PHE A 38 -10.75 -15.13 7.91
C PHE A 38 -9.52 -14.71 8.73
N ARG A 39 -9.32 -13.40 8.95
CA ARG A 39 -8.21 -12.92 9.78
C ARG A 39 -8.34 -13.44 11.21
N ASN A 40 -7.26 -14.04 11.73
CA ASN A 40 -7.17 -14.66 13.06
C ASN A 40 -8.17 -15.81 13.31
N LYS A 41 -8.67 -16.48 12.26
CA LYS A 41 -9.62 -17.60 12.38
C LYS A 41 -9.09 -18.93 11.82
N SER A 42 -7.87 -18.96 11.30
CA SER A 42 -7.27 -20.19 10.79
C SER A 42 -6.85 -21.10 11.93
N ALA A 43 -6.98 -22.42 11.75
CA ALA A 43 -6.58 -23.39 12.77
C ALA A 43 -5.10 -23.29 13.17
N LEU A 44 -4.24 -22.83 12.25
CA LEU A 44 -2.80 -22.71 12.47
C LEU A 44 -2.39 -21.41 13.19
N PHE A 45 -3.08 -20.30 12.94
CA PHE A 45 -2.64 -18.97 13.41
C PHE A 45 -3.67 -18.26 14.30
N GLY A 46 -4.81 -18.88 14.60
CA GLY A 46 -5.80 -18.37 15.53
C GLY A 46 -5.22 -18.28 16.94
N ARG A 47 -5.25 -17.08 17.53
CA ARG A 47 -4.76 -16.83 18.89
C ARG A 47 -5.53 -15.70 19.56
N GLU A 48 -5.38 -15.59 20.88
CA GLU A 48 -5.81 -14.41 21.62
C GLU A 48 -4.98 -13.18 21.22
N LEU A 49 -5.66 -12.03 21.17
CA LEU A 49 -5.04 -10.74 20.83
C LEU A 49 -4.26 -10.20 22.03
N LYS A 50 -3.10 -9.60 21.76
CA LYS A 50 -2.32 -8.94 22.82
C LYS A 50 -3.06 -7.69 23.32
N PRO A 51 -2.82 -7.23 24.56
CA PRO A 51 -3.38 -5.97 25.03
C PRO A 51 -3.01 -4.82 24.08
N GLY A 52 -4.02 -4.11 23.56
CA GLY A 52 -3.85 -3.02 22.60
C GLY A 52 -3.71 -3.46 21.12
N GLU A 53 -3.75 -4.76 20.82
CA GLU A 53 -3.75 -5.29 19.46
C GLU A 53 -5.19 -5.43 18.94
N GLU A 54 -5.59 -4.61 17.97
CA GLU A 54 -6.93 -4.71 17.37
C GLU A 54 -7.04 -5.88 16.37
N VAL A 55 -5.96 -6.14 15.63
CA VAL A 55 -5.94 -7.06 14.48
C VAL A 55 -4.56 -7.70 14.33
N THR A 56 -4.50 -8.93 13.81
CA THR A 56 -3.23 -9.65 13.64
C THR A 56 -2.38 -9.17 12.47
N TRP A 57 -2.98 -8.54 11.45
CA TRP A 57 -2.29 -7.92 10.31
C TRP A 57 -3.19 -6.88 9.59
N ARG A 58 -2.54 -6.01 8.80
CA ARG A 58 -3.15 -4.86 8.08
C ARG A 58 -2.78 -4.79 6.60
#